data_AF-T1FE05-F1
#
_entry.id   AF-T1FE05-F1
#
_cell.length_a   1.000
_cell.length_b   1.000
_cell.length_c   1.000
_cell.angle_alpha   90.00
_cell.angle_beta   90.00
_cell.angle_gamma   90.00
#
_symmetry.space_group_name_H-M   'P 1'
#
loop_
_entity.id
_entity.type
_entity.pdbx_description
1 polymer ?
#
loop_
_entity_poly.entity_id
_entity_poly.type
_entity_poly.pdbx_seq_one_letter_code
_entity_poly.pdbx_strand_id
1 'polypeptide(L)'
;MYVSTTSSSKKTHIAHGLHSNSLCSITIINKCIQRNAFFGHPENILTAICLMTEIRELAAGRIKCARKATAPGEGKIRKLQCPSLNFEAAEYYCLLNWQDVPRTSPPMLRDISDDKIEAAIKVPRKWTLKKYP
;
A
#
# COMPACT_ATOMS: atom_id res chain seq x y z
N MET A 1 11.02 59.96 -39.65
CA MET A 1 9.87 59.11 -39.25
C MET A 1 10.41 57.94 -38.46
N TYR A 2 10.23 57.93 -37.15
CA TYR A 2 10.32 56.71 -36.34
C TYR A 2 9.05 56.66 -35.50
N VAL A 3 8.16 55.73 -35.85
CA VAL A 3 6.89 55.52 -35.19
C VAL A 3 7.14 54.62 -33.98
N SER A 4 6.84 55.14 -32.79
CA SER A 4 6.74 54.37 -31.56
C SER A 4 5.45 53.56 -31.59
N THR A 5 5.51 52.25 -31.40
CA THR A 5 4.33 51.45 -31.03
C THR A 5 4.61 50.67 -29.76
N THR A 6 4.00 51.14 -28.67
CA THR A 6 3.73 50.36 -27.48
C THR A 6 2.51 49.48 -27.76
N SER A 7 2.57 48.18 -27.44
CA SER A 7 1.36 47.36 -27.32
C SER A 7 1.59 46.15 -26.41
N SER A 8 1.25 46.38 -25.14
CA SER A 8 0.37 45.54 -24.33
C SER A 8 0.76 44.05 -24.17
N SER A 9 1.56 43.79 -23.14
CA SER A 9 1.59 42.52 -22.44
C SER A 9 0.27 42.29 -21.71
N LYS A 10 -0.60 41.44 -22.26
CA LYS A 10 -1.69 40.79 -21.52
C LYS A 10 -1.88 39.37 -22.04
N LYS A 11 -1.03 38.45 -21.61
CA LYS A 11 -1.34 37.01 -21.57
C LYS A 11 -0.78 36.43 -20.28
N THR A 12 -1.54 35.50 -19.72
CA THR A 12 -1.25 34.62 -18.55
C THR A 12 -1.45 35.18 -17.14
N HIS A 13 -2.72 35.43 -16.75
CA HIS A 13 -3.09 35.49 -15.32
C HIS A 13 -4.24 34.57 -14.90
N ILE A 14 -4.85 33.77 -15.79
CA ILE A 14 -6.07 33.00 -15.47
C ILE A 14 -5.80 31.49 -15.28
N ALA A 15 -4.65 30.95 -15.70
CA ALA A 15 -4.37 29.50 -15.59
C ALA A 15 -3.87 29.02 -14.21
N HIS A 16 -3.40 29.93 -13.33
CA HIS A 16 -2.82 29.55 -12.03
C HIS A 16 -3.86 29.24 -10.93
N GLY A 17 -5.13 29.63 -11.11
CA GLY A 17 -6.15 29.51 -10.05
C GLY A 17 -6.91 28.17 -10.02
N LEU A 18 -7.04 27.47 -11.14
CA LEU A 18 -7.82 26.22 -11.21
C LEU A 18 -6.99 24.98 -10.86
N HIS A 19 -5.69 25.01 -11.16
CA HIS A 19 -4.77 23.90 -10.86
C HIS A 19 -4.46 23.81 -9.35
N SER A 20 -4.38 24.94 -8.65
CA SER A 20 -4.07 25.00 -7.22
C SER A 20 -5.21 24.47 -6.33
N ASN A 21 -6.47 24.73 -6.68
CA ASN A 21 -7.64 24.27 -5.91
C ASN A 21 -7.86 22.73 -6.02
N SER A 22 -7.60 22.17 -7.20
CA SER A 22 -7.63 20.71 -7.44
C SER A 22 -6.53 19.98 -6.65
N LEU A 23 -5.29 20.47 -6.74
CA LEU A 23 -4.15 19.90 -6.02
C LEU A 23 -4.28 20.04 -4.49
N CYS A 24 -4.85 21.16 -4.01
CA CYS A 24 -5.16 21.36 -2.60
C CYS A 24 -6.12 20.28 -2.08
N SER A 25 -7.16 19.95 -2.87
CA SER A 25 -8.17 18.95 -2.51
C SER A 25 -7.56 17.54 -2.41
N ILE A 26 -6.75 17.13 -3.40
CA ILE A 26 -6.06 15.82 -3.37
C ILE A 26 -5.09 15.74 -2.18
N THR A 27 -4.38 16.83 -1.88
CA THR A 27 -3.45 16.87 -0.74
C THR A 27 -4.17 16.65 0.60
N ILE A 28 -5.36 17.23 0.77
CA ILE A 28 -6.18 17.04 1.99
C ILE A 28 -6.66 15.59 2.08
N ILE A 29 -7.15 15.03 0.97
CA ILE A 29 -7.63 13.64 0.89
C ILE A 29 -6.48 12.68 1.24
N ASN A 30 -5.31 12.84 0.63
CA ASN A 30 -4.14 12.00 0.90
C ASN A 30 -3.71 12.07 2.36
N LYS A 31 -3.71 13.27 2.97
CA LYS A 31 -3.46 13.42 4.41
C LYS A 31 -4.50 12.72 5.27
N CYS A 32 -5.77 12.71 4.88
CA CYS A 32 -6.84 11.98 5.58
C CYS A 32 -6.63 10.47 5.47
N ILE A 33 -6.33 9.95 4.28
CA ILE A 33 -6.07 8.52 4.07
C ILE A 33 -4.81 8.09 4.85
N GLN A 34 -3.72 8.86 4.75
CA GLN A 34 -2.45 8.57 5.42
C GLN A 34 -2.59 8.52 6.94
N ARG A 35 -3.48 9.32 7.55
CA ARG A 35 -3.74 9.26 9.01
C ARG A 35 -4.53 8.03 9.44
N ASN A 36 -5.21 7.36 8.51
CA ASN A 36 -6.06 6.20 8.76
C ASN A 36 -5.55 4.92 8.08
N ALA A 37 -4.33 4.92 7.55
CA ALA A 37 -3.78 3.85 6.71
C ALA A 37 -3.34 2.59 7.49
N PHE A 38 -3.96 2.29 8.63
CA PHE A 38 -3.64 1.09 9.43
C PHE A 38 -3.84 -0.22 8.65
N PHE A 39 -4.79 -0.26 7.72
CA PHE A 39 -4.99 -1.41 6.84
C PHE A 39 -3.84 -1.62 5.86
N GLY A 40 -3.07 -0.58 5.56
CA GLY A 40 -1.88 -0.66 4.71
C GLY A 40 -0.67 -1.30 5.39
N HIS A 41 -0.79 -1.86 6.60
CA HIS A 41 0.33 -2.54 7.26
C HIS A 41 0.85 -3.71 6.39
N PRO A 42 2.17 -3.97 6.34
CA PRO A 42 2.78 -4.99 5.48
C PRO A 42 2.16 -6.38 5.68
N GLU A 43 1.77 -6.71 6.91
CA GLU A 43 1.11 -7.98 7.22
C GLU A 43 -0.24 -8.17 6.51
N ASN A 44 -1.02 -7.10 6.39
CA ASN A 44 -2.33 -7.12 5.74
C ASN A 44 -2.17 -7.22 4.23
N ILE A 45 -1.21 -6.44 3.69
CA ILE A 45 -0.88 -6.50 2.26
C ILE A 45 -0.34 -7.88 1.89
N LEU A 46 0.58 -8.46 2.66
CA LEU A 46 1.06 -9.83 2.43
C LEU A 46 -0.06 -10.86 2.47
N THR A 47 -1.01 -10.71 3.40
CA THR A 47 -2.19 -11.59 3.47
C THR A 47 -3.06 -11.46 2.22
N ALA A 48 -3.25 -10.24 1.70
CA ALA A 48 -3.96 -10.02 0.44
C ALA A 48 -3.21 -10.60 -0.77
N ILE A 49 -1.87 -10.43 -0.82
CA ILE A 49 -1.03 -11.04 -1.86
C ILE A 49 -1.14 -12.57 -1.85
N CYS A 50 -1.28 -13.19 -0.67
CA CYS A 50 -1.53 -14.63 -0.57
C CYS A 50 -2.86 -15.08 -1.21
N LEU A 51 -3.79 -14.17 -1.51
CA LEU A 51 -5.03 -14.50 -2.22
C LEU A 51 -4.84 -14.50 -3.73
N MET A 52 -3.99 -13.62 -4.26
CA MET A 52 -3.66 -13.57 -5.69
C MET A 52 -2.84 -14.79 -6.10
N THR A 53 -3.05 -15.27 -7.33
CA THR A 53 -2.39 -16.49 -7.83
C THR A 53 -0.98 -16.22 -8.33
N GLU A 54 -0.74 -15.07 -8.95
CA GLU A 54 0.51 -14.77 -9.67
C GLU A 54 1.69 -14.49 -8.73
N ILE A 55 1.43 -13.82 -7.61
CA ILE A 55 2.46 -13.32 -6.68
C ILE A 55 2.40 -14.01 -5.30
N ARG A 56 1.67 -15.11 -5.20
CA ARG A 56 1.42 -15.83 -3.94
C ARG A 56 2.69 -16.35 -3.28
N GLU A 57 3.58 -16.91 -4.10
CA GLU A 57 4.84 -17.52 -3.66
C GLU A 57 5.75 -16.48 -2.99
N LEU A 58 5.81 -15.28 -3.58
CA LEU A 58 6.57 -14.16 -3.03
C LEU A 58 6.07 -13.77 -1.63
N ALA A 59 4.74 -13.67 -1.45
CA ALA A 59 4.17 -13.34 -0.14
C ALA A 59 4.47 -14.41 0.90
N ALA A 60 4.34 -15.68 0.56
CA ALA A 60 4.65 -16.75 1.50
C ALA A 60 6.13 -16.77 1.90
N GLY A 61 7.04 -16.57 0.94
CA GLY A 61 8.47 -16.41 1.23
C GLY A 61 8.72 -15.27 2.22
N ARG A 62 8.07 -14.12 2.01
CA ARG A 62 8.16 -12.96 2.92
C ARG A 62 7.58 -13.25 4.30
N ILE A 63 6.45 -13.96 4.40
CA ILE A 63 5.84 -14.36 5.67
C ILE A 63 6.77 -15.29 6.46
N LYS A 64 7.38 -16.28 5.80
CA LYS A 64 8.36 -17.19 6.42
C LYS A 64 9.58 -16.43 6.95
N CYS A 65 10.13 -15.53 6.14
CA CYS A 65 11.23 -14.66 6.57
C CYS A 65 10.83 -13.79 7.77
N ALA A 66 9.61 -13.23 7.76
CA ALA A 66 9.11 -12.43 8.86
C ALA A 66 8.95 -13.27 10.14
N ARG A 67 8.46 -14.51 10.07
CA ARG A 67 8.37 -15.42 11.24
C ARG A 67 9.72 -15.69 11.87
N LYS A 68 10.74 -15.98 11.06
CA LYS A 68 12.12 -16.18 11.53
C LYS A 68 12.70 -14.92 12.18
N ALA A 69 12.40 -13.75 11.62
CA ALA A 69 12.84 -12.47 12.18
C ALA A 69 12.10 -12.09 13.48
N THR A 70 10.86 -12.59 13.67
CA THR A 70 10.03 -12.31 14.85
C THR A 70 10.18 -13.39 15.94
N ALA A 71 11.39 -13.96 16.11
CA ALA A 71 11.67 -15.13 16.95
C ALA A 71 10.95 -15.11 18.33
N PRO A 72 10.55 -16.28 18.86
CA PRO A 72 9.58 -16.42 19.97
C PRO A 72 10.04 -15.93 21.36
N GLY A 73 11.21 -15.30 21.47
CA GLY A 73 11.83 -14.91 22.75
C GLY A 73 11.61 -13.47 23.20
N GLU A 74 11.24 -12.54 22.31
CA GLU A 74 10.98 -11.15 22.72
C GLU A 74 9.47 -10.92 22.84
N GLY A 75 8.98 -10.78 24.07
CA GLY A 75 7.65 -10.28 24.42
C GLY A 75 7.40 -8.81 23.99
N LYS A 76 7.94 -8.41 22.83
CA LYS A 76 7.74 -7.11 22.23
C LYS A 76 6.32 -7.04 21.70
N ILE A 77 5.48 -6.32 22.42
CA ILE A 77 4.16 -5.91 21.97
C ILE A 77 4.34 -5.22 20.61
N ARG A 78 3.65 -5.72 19.58
CA ARG A 78 3.67 -5.12 18.23
C ARG A 78 3.11 -3.72 18.31
N LYS A 79 3.94 -2.71 17.99
CA LYS A 79 3.48 -1.33 17.82
C LYS A 79 2.94 -1.18 16.39
N LEU A 80 1.62 -1.05 16.26
CA LEU A 80 0.99 -0.74 14.98
C LEU A 80 1.18 0.75 14.68
N GLN A 81 2.19 1.05 13.87
CA GLN A 81 2.42 2.40 13.35
C GLN A 81 1.78 2.53 11.97
N CYS A 82 1.23 3.70 11.69
CA CYS A 82 0.64 3.95 10.40
C CYS A 82 1.76 4.00 9.34
N PRO A 83 1.74 3.10 8.33
CA PRO A 83 2.80 3.06 7.33
C PRO A 83 2.67 4.23 6.37
N SER A 84 3.79 4.74 5.85
CA SER A 84 3.80 5.73 4.78
C SER A 84 3.32 5.07 3.48
N LEU A 85 2.17 5.51 2.96
CA LEU A 85 1.62 4.99 1.71
C LEU A 85 2.20 5.74 0.52
N ASN A 86 2.49 4.99 -0.54
CA ASN A 86 2.74 5.54 -1.86
C ASN A 86 1.41 5.76 -2.60
N PHE A 87 0.98 7.01 -2.71
CA PHE A 87 -0.25 7.39 -3.42
C PHE A 87 -0.14 7.32 -4.95
N GLU A 88 1.07 7.17 -5.49
CA GLU A 88 1.33 7.00 -6.92
C GLU A 88 1.35 5.52 -7.34
N ALA A 89 1.19 4.60 -6.38
CA ALA A 89 1.21 3.17 -6.66
C ALA A 89 0.00 2.75 -7.52
N ALA A 90 0.26 2.12 -8.66
CA ALA A 90 -0.77 1.52 -9.50
C ALA A 90 -1.32 0.21 -8.90
N GLU A 91 -0.47 -0.52 -8.18
CA GLU A 91 -0.78 -1.83 -7.64
C GLU A 91 -0.61 -1.86 -6.12
N TYR A 92 -1.49 -2.59 -5.43
CA TYR A 92 -1.55 -2.55 -3.97
C TYR A 92 -0.28 -3.10 -3.28
N TYR A 93 0.48 -4.00 -3.92
CA TYR A 93 1.75 -4.46 -3.37
C TYR A 93 2.89 -3.43 -3.53
N CYS A 94 2.68 -2.35 -4.29
CA CYS A 94 3.59 -1.20 -4.41
C CYS A 94 3.19 -0.04 -3.47
N LEU A 95 2.13 -0.19 -2.67
CA LEU A 95 1.68 0.84 -1.71
C LEU A 95 2.70 1.14 -0.62
N LEU A 96 3.62 0.21 -0.34
CA LEU A 96 4.64 0.35 0.68
C LEU A 96 6.03 0.28 0.07
N ASN A 97 6.94 1.09 0.60
CA ASN A 97 8.36 0.80 0.45
C ASN A 97 8.74 -0.37 1.39
N TRP A 98 8.89 -1.57 0.84
CA TRP A 98 9.21 -2.78 1.60
C TRP A 98 10.57 -2.75 2.30
N GLN A 99 11.45 -1.81 1.95
CA GLN A 99 12.74 -1.62 2.62
C GLN A 99 12.61 -0.84 3.93
N ASP A 100 11.67 0.11 4.00
CA ASP A 100 11.50 1.02 5.14
C ASP A 100 10.59 0.45 6.22
N VAL A 101 9.80 -0.56 5.87
CA VAL A 101 8.75 -1.09 6.75
C VAL A 101 9.21 -2.38 7.44
N PRO A 102 9.02 -2.51 8.77
CA PRO A 102 9.42 -3.71 9.50
C PRO A 102 8.64 -4.94 9.02
N ARG A 103 9.39 -6.01 8.70
CA ARG A 103 8.84 -7.30 8.30
C ARG A 103 8.26 -8.02 9.53
N THR A 104 6.94 -8.05 9.62
CA THR A 104 6.20 -8.69 10.70
C THR A 104 5.28 -9.77 10.15
N SER A 105 5.20 -10.92 10.83
CA SER A 105 4.33 -12.01 10.41
C SER A 105 2.86 -11.67 10.66
N PRO A 106 1.92 -11.96 9.75
CA PRO A 106 0.51 -11.71 9.98
C PRO A 106 -0.03 -12.44 11.20
N PRO A 107 -0.76 -11.76 12.10
CA PRO A 107 -1.24 -12.37 13.34
C PRO A 107 -2.25 -13.49 13.05
N MET A 108 -3.03 -13.37 11.97
CA MET A 108 -3.96 -14.40 11.50
C MET A 108 -3.29 -15.71 11.11
N LEU A 109 -2.00 -15.67 10.79
CA LEU A 109 -1.26 -16.86 10.43
C LEU A 109 -0.53 -17.47 11.63
N ARG A 110 -0.54 -16.86 12.81
CA ARG A 110 0.28 -17.29 13.97
C ARG A 110 0.23 -18.79 14.25
N ASP A 111 -0.97 -19.37 14.22
CA ASP A 111 -1.19 -20.77 14.60
C ASP A 111 -1.07 -21.76 13.42
N ILE A 112 -0.74 -21.26 12.22
CA ILE A 112 -0.61 -22.06 11.00
C ILE A 112 0.87 -22.33 10.75
N SER A 113 1.26 -23.59 10.62
CA SER A 113 2.65 -23.96 10.29
C SER A 113 3.09 -23.48 8.91
N ASP A 114 4.41 -23.30 8.72
CA ASP A 114 4.99 -22.92 7.42
C ASP A 114 4.59 -23.93 6.32
N ASP A 115 4.60 -25.23 6.62
CA ASP A 115 4.23 -26.29 5.66
C ASP A 115 2.77 -26.17 5.19
N LYS A 116 1.86 -25.79 6.10
CA LYS A 116 0.45 -25.56 5.76
C LYS A 116 0.30 -24.33 4.86
N ILE A 117 1.10 -23.29 5.07
CA ILE A 117 1.13 -22.12 4.18
C ILE A 117 1.62 -22.54 2.80
N GLU A 118 2.71 -23.30 2.71
CA GLU A 118 3.24 -23.78 1.43
C GLU A 118 2.26 -24.67 0.68
N ALA A 119 1.59 -25.59 1.39
CA ALA A 119 0.55 -26.42 0.81
C ALA A 119 -0.61 -25.57 0.27
N ALA A 120 -1.05 -24.55 1.01
CA ALA A 120 -2.14 -23.66 0.60
C ALA A 120 -1.81 -22.81 -0.64
N ILE A 121 -0.52 -22.55 -0.91
CA ILE A 121 -0.09 -21.83 -2.12
C ILE A 121 -0.30 -22.69 -3.36
N LYS A 122 0.12 -23.96 -3.29
CA LYS A 122 0.09 -24.92 -4.40
C LYS A 122 -1.33 -25.24 -4.87
N VAL A 123 -2.31 -25.10 -3.99
CA VAL A 123 -3.72 -25.36 -4.34
C VAL A 123 -4.33 -24.14 -5.03
N PRO A 124 -4.76 -24.25 -6.30
CA PRO A 124 -5.53 -23.19 -6.95
C PRO A 124 -6.86 -23.04 -6.21
N ARG A 125 -7.07 -21.89 -5.56
CA ARG A 125 -8.34 -21.60 -4.89
C ARG A 125 -9.39 -21.20 -5.91
N LYS A 126 -10.33 -22.11 -6.19
CA LYS A 126 -11.62 -21.76 -6.79
C LYS A 126 -12.51 -21.23 -5.68
N TRP A 127 -12.86 -19.95 -5.74
CA TRP A 127 -13.86 -19.38 -4.84
C TRP A 127 -15.24 -19.80 -5.31
N THR A 128 -15.84 -20.78 -4.65
CA THR A 128 -17.28 -21.04 -4.77
C THR A 128 -18.00 -20.23 -3.70
N LEU A 129 -18.40 -19.00 -4.04
CA LEU A 129 -19.34 -18.27 -3.20
C LEU A 129 -20.65 -19.05 -3.21
N LYS A 130 -20.96 -19.75 -2.12
CA LYS A 130 -22.32 -20.25 -1.92
C LYS A 130 -23.23 -19.03 -1.93
N LYS A 131 -24.22 -19.04 -2.80
CA LYS A 131 -25.27 -18.01 -2.81
C LYS A 131 -25.87 -18.03 -1.40
N TYR A 132 -25.73 -16.93 -0.66
CA TYR A 132 -26.37 -16.80 0.64
C TYR A 132 -27.89 -17.00 0.45
N PRO A 133 -28.58 -17.64 1.40
CA PRO A 133 -30.03 -17.82 1.33
C PRO A 133 -30.75 -16.47 1.18
#